data_AF-A0A651E3Q3-F1
#
_entry.id   AF-A0A651E3Q3-F1
#
_cell.length_a   1.000
_cell.length_b   1.000
_cell.length_c   1.000
_cell.angle_alpha   90.00
_cell.angle_beta   90.00
_cell.angle_gamma   90.00
#
_symmetry.space_group_name_H-M   'P 1'
#
loop_
_entity.id
_entity.type
_entity.pdbx_description
1 polymer ?
#
loop_
_entity_poly.entity_id
_entity_poly.type
_entity_poly.pdbx_seq_one_letter_code
_entity_poly.pdbx_strand_id
1 'polypeptide(L)'
;KQFSPHIQSPDQCPAIIELEQLRTALKPQTLRLLTTWVDGKTSIRQMARYLNRDILHVARAIYPYVKRGFVQINPPIAGKTKQGELSLPEDRHVPRIVCIDDSATIRKAVEFILNHQGYEATGISNPIKALSLVFQLKPDLILCDIAMPELDGYEICAMLRKSTAFRQTPIVMLTGKDGFIDRVKARIVEATDYLTKPFGASELTTIVEKYVGFGQPDRPDPQELLAEAVEDELDIDLTQSASVSSRP
;
A
#
# COMPACT_ATOMS: atom_id res chain seq x y z
N LYS A 1 15.19 -4.00 -22.01
CA LYS A 1 16.31 -3.03 -22.12
C LYS A 1 17.01 -2.99 -20.77
N GLN A 2 18.30 -3.34 -20.75
CA GLN A 2 19.08 -3.55 -19.53
C GLN A 2 19.23 -2.22 -18.77
N PHE A 3 18.86 -2.21 -17.49
CA PHE A 3 19.18 -1.11 -16.60
C PHE A 3 20.71 -1.15 -16.35
N SER A 4 21.35 0.00 -16.25
CA SER A 4 22.82 0.15 -16.20
C SER A 4 23.46 -0.69 -15.07
N PRO A 5 24.80 -0.89 -15.00
CA PRO A 5 25.40 -1.84 -14.04
C PRO A 5 25.04 -1.61 -12.55
N HIS A 6 24.54 -0.43 -12.18
CA HIS A 6 24.26 -0.01 -10.80
C HIS A 6 22.76 0.00 -10.46
N ILE A 7 21.87 0.02 -11.46
CA ILE A 7 20.43 -0.12 -11.28
C ILE A 7 20.08 -1.41 -12.02
N GLN A 8 19.76 -2.46 -11.28
CA GLN A 8 19.54 -3.81 -11.82
C GLN A 8 18.06 -4.18 -11.84
N SER A 9 17.25 -3.54 -10.99
CA SER A 9 15.81 -3.75 -10.93
C SER A 9 15.06 -2.43 -10.69
N PRO A 10 13.87 -2.23 -11.30
CA PRO A 10 13.00 -1.10 -11.01
C PRO A 10 12.46 -1.11 -9.58
N ASP A 11 12.58 -2.23 -8.85
CA ASP A 11 12.10 -2.37 -7.48
C ASP A 11 13.15 -1.98 -6.43
N GLN A 12 14.35 -1.57 -6.88
CA GLN A 12 15.37 -1.03 -5.99
C GLN A 12 15.03 0.39 -5.52
N CYS A 13 15.46 0.73 -4.30
CA CYS A 13 15.11 1.98 -3.64
C CYS A 13 16.31 2.93 -3.57
N PRO A 14 16.33 4.06 -4.28
CA PRO A 14 17.42 5.01 -4.22
C PRO A 14 17.36 5.83 -2.91
N ALA A 15 18.52 6.03 -2.27
CA ALA A 15 18.68 6.80 -1.04
C ALA A 15 19.74 7.91 -1.24
N ILE A 16 19.45 9.14 -0.79
CA ILE A 16 20.45 10.21 -0.80
C ILE A 16 21.46 9.95 0.32
N ILE A 17 22.74 9.90 -0.04
CA ILE A 17 23.86 9.77 0.91
C ILE A 17 24.55 11.12 1.13
N GLU A 18 24.69 11.92 0.07
CA GLU A 18 25.43 13.19 0.07
C GLU A 18 24.53 14.37 -0.30
N LEU A 19 23.67 14.79 0.65
CA LEU A 19 22.68 15.84 0.42
C LEU A 19 23.30 17.20 0.05
N GLU A 20 24.41 17.58 0.67
CA GLU A 20 25.08 18.86 0.43
C GLU A 20 25.70 18.95 -0.98
N GLN A 21 26.24 17.83 -1.49
CA GLN A 21 26.73 17.77 -2.87
C GLN A 21 25.57 17.79 -3.88
N LEU A 22 24.46 17.11 -3.55
CA LEU A 22 23.25 17.13 -4.37
C LEU A 22 22.65 18.53 -4.46
N ARG A 23 22.65 19.28 -3.35
CA ARG A 23 22.17 20.66 -3.24
C ARG A 23 22.96 21.62 -4.12
N THR A 24 24.27 21.41 -4.24
CA THR A 24 25.16 22.20 -5.08
C THR A 24 24.97 21.88 -6.57
N ALA A 25 24.62 20.63 -6.89
CA ALA A 25 24.46 20.15 -8.26
C ALA A 25 23.05 20.37 -8.86
N LEU A 26 22.05 20.71 -8.05
CA LEU A 26 20.64 20.74 -8.46
C LEU A 26 19.98 22.09 -8.26
N LYS A 27 18.98 22.36 -9.10
CA LYS A 27 18.04 23.45 -8.86
C LYS A 27 17.19 23.16 -7.61
N PRO A 28 16.80 24.17 -6.82
CA PRO A 28 16.06 23.99 -5.58
C PRO A 28 14.77 23.18 -5.71
N GLN A 29 14.04 23.33 -6.82
CA GLN A 29 12.81 22.58 -7.10
C GLN A 29 13.07 21.09 -7.35
N THR A 30 14.12 20.76 -8.11
CA THR A 30 14.53 19.39 -8.39
C THR A 30 15.06 18.71 -7.14
N LEU A 31 15.79 19.46 -6.31
CA LEU A 31 16.27 18.97 -5.02
C LEU A 31 15.11 18.58 -4.12
N ARG A 32 14.09 19.44 -3.99
CA ARG A 32 12.88 19.15 -3.18
C ARG A 32 12.22 17.84 -3.63
N LEU A 33 11.97 17.69 -4.93
CA LEU A 33 11.36 16.48 -5.48
C LEU A 33 12.21 15.24 -5.20
N LEU A 34 13.53 15.31 -5.39
CA LEU A 34 14.42 14.19 -5.11
C LEU A 34 14.47 13.86 -3.62
N THR A 35 14.51 14.85 -2.73
CA THR A 35 14.48 14.59 -1.28
C THR A 35 13.17 13.97 -0.79
N THR A 36 12.06 14.18 -1.53
CA THR A 36 10.77 13.57 -1.19
C THR A 36 10.74 12.08 -1.54
N TRP A 37 11.36 11.68 -2.66
CA TRP A 37 11.17 10.34 -3.23
C TRP A 37 12.44 9.49 -3.27
N VAL A 38 13.60 10.04 -2.91
CA VAL A 38 14.89 9.33 -2.83
C VAL A 38 15.26 9.17 -1.35
N ASP A 39 14.34 8.58 -0.60
CA ASP A 39 14.39 8.39 0.85
C ASP A 39 14.96 7.02 1.24
N GLY A 40 15.38 6.23 0.26
CA GLY A 40 15.84 4.85 0.45
C GLY A 40 14.73 3.84 0.67
N LYS A 41 13.46 4.28 0.67
CA LYS A 41 12.29 3.41 0.87
C LYS A 41 11.42 3.31 -0.36
N THR A 42 11.33 4.40 -1.13
CA THR A 42 10.55 4.46 -2.37
C THR A 42 11.35 3.81 -3.51
N SER A 43 10.76 2.86 -4.24
CA SER A 43 11.43 2.20 -5.37
C SER A 43 11.43 3.07 -6.64
N ILE A 44 12.30 2.78 -7.60
CA ILE A 44 12.33 3.48 -8.90
C ILE A 44 10.99 3.34 -9.63
N ARG A 45 10.35 2.17 -9.53
CA ARG A 45 9.00 1.92 -10.05
C ARG A 45 7.98 2.83 -9.37
N GLN A 46 8.02 2.94 -8.03
CA GLN A 46 7.14 3.82 -7.29
C GLN A 46 7.36 5.28 -7.68
N MET A 47 8.61 5.75 -7.75
CA MET A 47 8.95 7.09 -8.22
C MET A 47 8.39 7.36 -9.62
N ALA A 48 8.47 6.39 -10.54
CA ALA A 48 7.90 6.50 -11.87
C ALA A 48 6.38 6.69 -11.85
N ARG A 49 5.67 5.95 -10.99
CA ARG A 49 4.22 6.14 -10.77
C ARG A 49 3.92 7.51 -10.15
N TYR A 50 4.61 7.89 -9.08
CA TYR A 50 4.44 9.18 -8.40
C TYR A 50 4.66 10.38 -9.32
N LEU A 51 5.64 10.29 -10.21
CA LEU A 51 5.98 11.37 -11.13
C LEU A 51 5.15 11.34 -12.42
N ASN A 52 4.30 10.32 -12.60
CA ASN A 52 3.62 10.01 -13.86
C ASN A 52 4.61 10.03 -15.03
N ARG A 53 5.69 9.27 -14.90
CA ARG A 53 6.78 9.14 -15.87
C ARG A 53 7.10 7.68 -16.09
N ASP A 54 7.68 7.39 -17.25
CA ASP A 54 8.19 6.06 -17.55
C ASP A 54 9.39 5.72 -16.64
N ILE A 55 9.50 4.44 -16.27
CA ILE A 55 10.52 3.93 -15.33
C ILE A 55 11.92 4.24 -15.84
N LEU A 56 12.18 4.13 -17.15
CA LEU A 56 13.49 4.44 -17.72
C LEU A 56 13.79 5.93 -17.65
N HIS A 57 12.79 6.81 -17.73
CA HIS A 57 13.00 8.24 -17.54
C HIS A 57 13.43 8.57 -16.10
N VAL A 58 12.80 7.96 -15.10
CA VAL A 58 13.20 8.15 -13.70
C VAL A 58 14.59 7.57 -13.45
N ALA A 59 14.85 6.34 -13.90
CA ALA A 59 16.16 5.71 -13.77
C ALA A 59 17.27 6.56 -14.41
N ARG A 60 17.03 7.10 -15.61
CA ARG A 60 17.99 8.00 -16.30
C ARG A 60 18.20 9.31 -15.55
N ALA A 61 17.16 9.86 -14.92
CA ALA A 61 17.25 11.11 -14.18
C ALA A 61 18.12 10.96 -12.92
N ILE A 62 18.03 9.83 -12.22
CA ILE A 62 18.80 9.59 -10.98
C ILE A 62 20.20 9.02 -11.24
N TYR A 63 20.42 8.34 -12.38
CA TYR A 63 21.66 7.64 -12.68
C TYR A 63 22.96 8.47 -12.58
N PRO A 64 23.02 9.74 -13.03
CA PRO A 64 24.23 10.55 -12.88
C PRO A 64 24.66 10.72 -11.42
N TYR A 65 23.70 10.78 -10.49
CA TYR A 65 23.95 10.92 -9.06
C TYR A 65 24.32 9.59 -8.41
N VAL A 66 23.80 8.48 -8.92
CA VAL A 66 24.23 7.13 -8.55
C VAL A 66 25.68 6.90 -8.93
N LYS A 67 26.06 7.24 -10.16
CA LYS A 67 27.45 7.10 -10.64
C LYS A 67 28.44 7.96 -9.84
N ARG A 68 27.99 9.08 -9.29
CA ARG A 68 28.79 10.00 -8.45
C ARG A 68 28.82 9.61 -6.97
N GLY A 69 28.06 8.60 -6.55
CA GLY A 69 27.95 8.19 -5.15
C GLY A 69 27.06 9.08 -4.29
N PHE A 70 26.35 10.06 -4.87
CA PHE A 70 25.45 10.93 -4.11
C PHE A 70 24.13 10.25 -3.78
N VAL A 71 23.75 9.26 -4.59
CA VAL A 71 22.58 8.42 -4.41
C VAL A 71 23.04 6.97 -4.40
N GLN A 72 22.69 6.24 -3.36
CA GLN A 72 22.93 4.80 -3.27
C GLN A 72 21.67 4.05 -3.70
N ILE A 73 21.84 2.98 -4.48
CA ILE A 73 20.75 2.08 -4.82
C ILE A 73 20.69 0.96 -3.80
N ASN A 74 19.65 0.95 -2.98
CA ASN A 74 19.42 -0.12 -2.03
C ASN A 74 18.66 -1.27 -2.71
N PRO A 75 18.89 -2.52 -2.30
CA PRO A 75 18.05 -3.63 -2.74
C PRO A 75 16.58 -3.34 -2.41
N PRO A 76 15.62 -4.02 -3.10
CA PRO A 76 14.21 -3.87 -2.78
C PRO A 76 14.02 -4.09 -1.29
N ILE A 77 13.28 -3.21 -0.63
CA ILE A 77 12.89 -3.44 0.76
C ILE A 77 11.91 -4.61 0.76
N ALA A 78 12.45 -5.83 0.82
CA ALA A 78 11.70 -6.98 1.31
C ALA A 78 11.39 -6.66 2.77
N GLY A 79 10.14 -6.26 3.04
CA GLY A 79 9.61 -5.80 4.32
C GLY A 79 10.50 -6.07 5.52
N LYS A 80 11.27 -5.06 5.94
CA LYS A 80 11.96 -5.04 7.22
C LYS A 80 11.53 -3.79 7.96
N THR A 81 10.39 -3.89 8.61
CA THR A 81 10.11 -3.08 9.78
C THR A 81 10.70 -3.82 10.97
N LYS A 82 11.66 -3.16 11.63
CA LYS A 82 12.24 -3.40 12.95
C LYS A 82 13.47 -4.32 13.05
N GLN A 83 14.52 -3.71 13.62
CA GLN A 83 15.56 -4.39 14.39
C GLN A 83 14.90 -5.14 15.56
N GLY A 84 15.27 -6.40 15.74
CA GLY A 84 14.83 -7.24 16.86
C GLY A 84 14.62 -8.69 16.44
N GLU A 85 15.71 -9.47 16.46
CA GLU A 85 15.77 -10.94 16.53
C GLU A 85 15.11 -11.80 15.42
N LEU A 86 15.88 -12.81 15.00
CA LEU A 86 15.51 -13.85 14.03
C LEU A 86 14.22 -14.56 14.46
N SER A 87 13.10 -14.15 13.87
CA SER A 87 11.88 -14.95 13.79
C SER A 87 11.65 -15.29 12.32
N LEU A 88 11.37 -16.57 12.06
CA LEU A 88 10.99 -17.10 10.75
C LEU A 88 9.83 -16.25 10.17
N PRO A 89 9.70 -16.09 8.84
CA PRO A 89 8.74 -15.16 8.25
C PRO A 89 7.31 -15.59 8.63
N GLU A 90 6.76 -14.96 9.67
CA GLU A 90 5.36 -15.12 10.01
C GLU A 90 4.51 -14.53 8.90
N ASP A 91 3.50 -15.31 8.52
CA ASP A 91 2.41 -15.06 7.59
C ASP A 91 2.22 -13.57 7.26
N ARG A 92 2.64 -13.18 6.05
CA ARG A 92 2.55 -11.79 5.61
C ARG A 92 1.06 -11.47 5.49
N HIS A 93 0.45 -10.79 6.46
CA HIS A 93 -0.99 -10.46 6.45
C HIS A 93 -1.35 -9.69 5.18
N VAL A 94 -2.44 -10.08 4.50
CA VAL A 94 -2.98 -9.33 3.36
C VAL A 94 -3.68 -8.10 3.92
N PRO A 95 -3.26 -6.87 3.55
CA PRO A 95 -3.85 -5.69 4.15
C PRO A 95 -5.33 -5.55 3.79
N ARG A 96 -6.16 -5.24 4.80
CA ARG A 96 -7.59 -5.07 4.66
C ARG A 96 -7.99 -3.61 4.57
N ILE A 97 -8.67 -3.24 3.50
CA ILE A 97 -9.07 -1.87 3.19
C ILE A 97 -10.59 -1.79 3.21
N VAL A 98 -11.14 -0.88 4.00
CA VAL A 98 -12.58 -0.62 4.03
C VAL A 98 -12.89 0.69 3.31
N CYS A 99 -13.87 0.66 2.40
CA CYS A 99 -14.37 1.84 1.71
C CYS A 99 -15.79 2.16 2.18
N ILE A 100 -15.98 3.31 2.83
CA ILE A 100 -17.27 3.81 3.27
C ILE A 100 -17.71 4.90 2.30
N ASP A 101 -18.71 4.60 1.47
CA ASP A 101 -19.19 5.50 0.42
C ASP A 101 -20.61 5.08 0.05
N ASP A 102 -21.57 6.00 -0.10
CA ASP A 102 -22.96 5.66 -0.46
C ASP A 102 -23.10 5.32 -1.96
N SER A 103 -22.17 5.78 -2.81
CA SER A 103 -22.10 5.48 -4.23
C SER A 103 -21.61 4.05 -4.49
N ALA A 104 -22.51 3.23 -5.04
CA ALA A 104 -22.18 1.87 -5.47
C ALA A 104 -21.07 1.82 -6.52
N THR A 105 -20.98 2.85 -7.37
CA THR A 105 -19.96 2.96 -8.41
C THR A 105 -18.57 3.15 -7.81
N ILE A 106 -18.44 4.01 -6.79
CA ILE A 106 -17.15 4.24 -6.13
C ILE A 106 -16.71 3.01 -5.37
N ARG A 107 -17.60 2.40 -4.56
CA ARG A 107 -17.27 1.18 -3.81
C ARG A 107 -16.78 0.06 -4.72
N LYS A 108 -17.52 -0.23 -5.81
CA LYS A 108 -17.13 -1.26 -6.77
C LYS A 108 -15.81 -0.95 -7.48
N ALA A 109 -15.56 0.31 -7.82
CA ALA A 109 -14.30 0.71 -8.42
C ALA A 109 -13.13 0.48 -7.45
N VAL A 110 -13.28 0.87 -6.19
CA VAL A 110 -12.28 0.65 -5.14
C VAL A 110 -12.00 -0.83 -4.93
N GLU A 111 -13.05 -1.63 -4.73
CA GLU A 111 -12.95 -3.09 -4.58
C GLU A 111 -12.24 -3.71 -5.78
N PHE A 112 -12.67 -3.38 -6.99
CA PHE A 112 -12.08 -3.91 -8.21
C PHE A 112 -10.58 -3.57 -8.32
N ILE A 113 -10.22 -2.30 -8.13
CA ILE A 113 -8.84 -1.83 -8.25
C ILE A 113 -7.96 -2.51 -7.20
N LEU A 114 -8.36 -2.47 -5.92
CA LEU A 114 -7.52 -2.92 -4.82
C LEU A 114 -7.42 -4.44 -4.74
N ASN A 115 -8.51 -5.17 -5.00
CA ASN A 115 -8.44 -6.63 -5.07
C ASN A 115 -7.50 -7.09 -6.19
N HIS A 116 -7.50 -6.43 -7.36
CA HIS A 116 -6.54 -6.70 -8.43
C HIS A 116 -5.08 -6.38 -8.07
N GLN A 117 -4.84 -5.54 -7.05
CA GLN A 117 -3.50 -5.28 -6.53
C GLN A 117 -3.13 -6.18 -5.34
N GLY A 118 -3.98 -7.15 -4.99
CA GLY A 118 -3.73 -8.12 -3.91
C GLY A 118 -4.04 -7.60 -2.51
N TYR A 119 -4.98 -6.67 -2.37
CA TYR A 119 -5.53 -6.23 -1.09
C TYR A 119 -6.88 -6.88 -0.82
N GLU A 120 -7.30 -6.97 0.45
CA GLU A 120 -8.67 -7.33 0.81
C GLU A 120 -9.53 -6.05 0.92
N ALA A 121 -10.20 -5.65 -0.16
CA ALA A 121 -11.06 -4.47 -0.15
C ALA A 121 -12.54 -4.81 0.09
N THR A 122 -13.20 -4.08 0.99
CA THR A 122 -14.63 -4.23 1.30
C THR A 122 -15.36 -2.89 1.34
N GLY A 123 -16.44 -2.76 0.59
CA GLY A 123 -17.30 -1.59 0.55
C GLY A 123 -18.44 -1.62 1.59
N ILE A 124 -18.67 -0.49 2.25
CA ILE A 124 -19.80 -0.24 3.15
C ILE A 124 -20.63 0.91 2.60
N SER A 125 -21.91 0.63 2.32
CA SER A 125 -22.82 1.61 1.70
C SER A 125 -23.58 2.49 2.68
N ASN A 126 -23.74 2.04 3.92
CA ASN A 126 -24.58 2.70 4.91
C ASN A 126 -23.68 3.33 5.98
N PRO A 127 -23.63 4.67 6.09
CA PRO A 127 -22.75 5.35 7.03
C PRO A 127 -23.11 5.09 8.50
N ILE A 128 -24.39 4.84 8.82
CA ILE A 128 -24.85 4.51 10.18
C ILE A 128 -24.31 3.13 10.62
N LYS A 129 -24.17 2.17 9.70
CA LYS A 129 -23.60 0.85 9.98
C LYS A 129 -22.06 0.83 9.89
N ALA A 130 -21.43 1.92 9.44
CA ALA A 130 -20.01 1.91 9.14
C ALA A 130 -19.15 1.63 10.36
N LEU A 131 -19.44 2.25 11.50
CA LEU A 131 -18.68 2.03 12.73
C LEU A 131 -18.72 0.57 13.17
N SER A 132 -19.90 -0.03 13.29
CA SER A 132 -20.03 -1.42 13.76
C SER A 132 -19.31 -2.40 12.83
N LEU A 133 -19.41 -2.21 11.52
CA LEU A 133 -18.71 -3.04 10.53
C LEU A 133 -17.19 -2.82 10.56
N VAL A 134 -16.71 -1.59 10.71
CA VAL A 134 -15.27 -1.31 10.88
C VAL A 134 -14.71 -2.01 12.12
N PHE A 135 -15.45 -2.01 13.24
CA PHE A 135 -15.06 -2.75 14.45
C PHE A 135 -14.96 -4.27 14.23
N GLN A 136 -15.80 -4.84 13.39
CA GLN A 136 -15.78 -6.27 13.05
C GLN A 136 -14.65 -6.59 12.07
N LEU A 137 -14.51 -5.78 11.02
CA LEU A 137 -13.57 -6.01 9.93
C LEU A 137 -12.12 -5.71 10.33
N LYS A 138 -11.90 -4.79 11.29
CA LYS A 138 -10.58 -4.34 11.75
C LYS A 138 -9.63 -3.99 10.59
N PRO A 139 -9.99 -3.01 9.75
CA PRO A 139 -9.20 -2.67 8.58
C PRO A 139 -7.85 -2.03 8.96
N ASP A 140 -6.86 -2.25 8.10
CA ASP A 140 -5.56 -1.58 8.13
C ASP A 140 -5.64 -0.17 7.54
N LEU A 141 -6.63 0.11 6.68
CA LEU A 141 -6.89 1.45 6.14
C LEU A 141 -8.38 1.65 5.84
N ILE A 142 -8.86 2.88 6.07
CA ILE A 142 -10.23 3.30 5.79
C ILE A 142 -10.23 4.40 4.73
N LEU A 143 -10.93 4.15 3.63
CA LEU A 143 -11.31 5.17 2.63
C LEU A 143 -12.71 5.65 3.00
N CYS A 144 -12.90 6.92 3.32
CA CYS A 144 -14.19 7.44 3.78
C CYS A 144 -14.65 8.59 2.90
N ASP A 145 -15.81 8.45 2.26
CA ASP A 145 -16.45 9.59 1.61
C ASP A 145 -16.81 10.67 2.63
N ILE A 146 -16.68 11.92 2.21
CA ILE A 146 -17.09 13.06 3.01
C ILE A 146 -18.60 13.27 2.90
N ALA A 147 -19.13 13.23 1.68
CA ALA A 147 -20.47 13.70 1.38
C ALA A 147 -21.49 12.55 1.34
N MET A 148 -21.87 12.04 2.51
CA MET A 148 -22.89 10.99 2.66
C MET A 148 -24.15 11.51 3.36
N PRO A 149 -25.34 10.95 3.07
CA PRO A 149 -26.56 11.27 3.79
C PRO A 149 -26.53 10.73 5.22
N GLU A 150 -27.32 11.35 6.11
CA GLU A 150 -27.52 10.98 7.53
C GLU A 150 -26.31 11.21 8.45
N LEU A 151 -25.12 10.76 8.06
CA LEU A 151 -23.89 10.89 8.83
C LEU A 151 -22.71 11.12 7.88
N ASP A 152 -22.02 12.25 8.05
CA ASP A 152 -20.95 12.64 7.13
C ASP A 152 -19.61 11.97 7.48
N GLY A 153 -18.67 11.99 6.53
CA GLY A 153 -17.36 11.36 6.73
C GLY A 153 -16.51 11.99 7.84
N TYR A 154 -16.71 13.29 8.11
CA TYR A 154 -16.00 13.98 9.18
C TYR A 154 -16.44 13.46 10.55
N GLU A 155 -17.74 13.26 10.74
CA GLU A 155 -18.31 12.69 11.95
C GLU A 155 -17.81 11.26 12.18
N ILE A 156 -17.85 10.41 11.14
CA ILE A 156 -17.31 9.04 11.21
C ILE A 156 -15.83 9.05 11.61
N CYS A 157 -15.01 9.88 10.98
CA CYS A 157 -13.58 9.97 11.31
C CYS A 157 -13.35 10.45 12.74
N ALA A 158 -14.07 11.48 13.19
CA ALA A 158 -13.98 11.95 14.57
C ALA A 158 -14.37 10.85 15.59
N MET A 159 -15.38 10.04 15.28
CA MET A 159 -15.78 8.91 16.12
C MET A 159 -14.71 7.80 16.13
N LEU A 160 -14.14 7.46 14.98
CA LEU A 160 -13.06 6.46 14.88
C LEU A 160 -11.78 6.92 15.60
N ARG A 161 -11.45 8.22 15.56
CA ARG A 161 -10.29 8.78 16.27
C ARG A 161 -10.43 8.76 17.79
N LYS A 162 -11.66 8.84 18.30
CA LYS A 162 -11.96 8.66 19.73
C LYS A 162 -11.85 7.20 20.18
N SER A 163 -11.92 6.24 19.26
CA SER A 163 -11.73 4.82 19.57
C SER A 163 -10.24 4.49 19.70
N THR A 164 -9.84 3.84 20.79
CA THR A 164 -8.46 3.37 20.98
C THR A 164 -8.05 2.35 19.93
N ALA A 165 -8.99 1.59 19.38
CA ALA A 165 -8.73 0.57 18.36
C ALA A 165 -8.36 1.18 16.99
N PHE A 166 -8.91 2.35 16.65
CA PHE A 166 -8.76 2.94 15.30
C PHE A 166 -8.07 4.31 15.31
N ARG A 167 -7.63 4.78 16.48
CA ARG A 167 -6.95 6.07 16.61
C ARG A 167 -5.75 6.22 15.68
N GLN A 168 -5.01 5.12 15.44
CA GLN A 168 -3.83 5.10 14.57
C GLN A 168 -4.10 4.53 13.18
N THR A 169 -5.31 4.01 12.93
CA THR A 169 -5.67 3.48 11.60
C THR A 169 -5.69 4.62 10.59
N PRO A 170 -4.95 4.54 9.48
CA PRO A 170 -5.03 5.49 8.38
C PRO A 170 -6.47 5.69 7.91
N ILE A 171 -6.94 6.94 7.92
CA ILE A 171 -8.24 7.34 7.37
C ILE A 171 -7.97 8.33 6.25
N VAL A 172 -8.25 7.92 5.01
CA VAL A 172 -8.12 8.74 3.81
C VAL A 172 -9.51 9.20 3.39
N MET A 173 -9.71 10.51 3.39
CA MET A 173 -10.99 11.10 3.01
C MET A 173 -11.12 11.20 1.50
N LEU A 174 -12.25 10.75 0.96
CA LEU A 174 -12.58 10.91 -0.45
C LEU A 174 -13.37 12.22 -0.62
N THR A 175 -12.82 13.17 -1.37
CA THR A 175 -13.36 14.53 -1.47
C THR A 175 -13.93 14.83 -2.85
N GLY A 176 -14.90 15.74 -2.95
CA GLY A 176 -15.28 16.34 -4.23
C GLY A 176 -14.25 17.35 -4.75
N LYS A 177 -14.50 17.91 -5.94
CA LYS A 177 -13.62 18.92 -6.58
C LYS A 177 -13.56 20.26 -5.82
N ASP A 178 -14.54 20.57 -4.98
CA ASP A 178 -14.68 21.88 -4.32
C ASP A 178 -13.93 21.98 -2.97
N GLY A 179 -12.74 21.37 -2.90
CA GLY A 179 -11.92 21.12 -1.69
C GLY A 179 -11.36 22.34 -0.94
N PHE A 180 -12.05 23.48 -0.95
CA PHE A 180 -11.74 24.67 -0.16
C PHE A 180 -12.38 24.62 1.24
N ILE A 181 -13.63 24.12 1.34
CA ILE A 181 -14.34 23.97 2.63
C ILE A 181 -13.73 22.83 3.46
N ASP A 182 -13.10 21.86 2.79
CA ASP A 182 -12.69 20.61 3.40
C ASP A 182 -11.45 20.72 4.30
N ARG A 183 -10.52 21.65 4.03
CA ARG A 183 -9.20 21.68 4.70
C ARG A 183 -9.23 22.16 6.14
N VAL A 184 -10.21 22.98 6.51
CA VAL A 184 -10.35 23.48 7.88
C VAL A 184 -10.96 22.40 8.77
N LYS A 185 -12.05 21.77 8.32
CA LYS A 185 -12.67 20.63 9.01
C LYS A 185 -11.76 19.40 9.06
N ALA A 186 -11.05 19.13 7.97
CA ALA A 186 -9.99 18.14 7.85
C ALA A 186 -9.00 18.16 9.02
N ARG A 187 -8.52 19.37 9.36
CA ARG A 187 -7.52 19.57 10.40
C ARG A 187 -8.09 19.34 11.81
N ILE A 188 -9.41 19.44 11.96
CA ILE A 188 -10.12 19.23 13.23
C ILE A 188 -10.36 17.74 13.46
N VAL A 189 -10.62 16.96 12.41
CA VAL A 189 -10.97 15.53 12.55
C VAL A 189 -9.77 14.57 12.49
N GLU A 190 -8.54 15.09 12.42
CA GLU A 190 -7.30 14.29 12.37
C GLU A 190 -7.31 13.19 11.27
N ALA A 191 -7.89 13.49 10.10
CA ALA A 191 -7.78 12.56 8.98
C ALA A 191 -6.33 12.46 8.49
N THR A 192 -5.95 11.29 7.98
CA THR A 192 -4.56 10.98 7.65
C THR A 192 -4.15 11.57 6.30
N ASP A 193 -5.04 11.49 5.30
CA ASP A 193 -4.81 12.03 3.95
C ASP A 193 -6.14 12.25 3.20
N TYR A 194 -6.05 12.74 1.97
CA TYR A 194 -7.19 13.06 1.11
C TYR A 194 -6.98 12.54 -0.31
N LEU A 195 -8.06 12.06 -0.93
CA LEU A 195 -8.10 11.65 -2.33
C LEU A 195 -9.28 12.32 -3.03
N THR A 196 -9.00 13.15 -4.03
CA THR A 196 -10.05 13.86 -4.78
C THR A 196 -10.75 12.93 -5.76
N LYS A 197 -12.07 12.96 -5.79
CA LYS A 197 -12.93 12.29 -6.78
C LYS A 197 -13.08 13.16 -8.04
N PRO A 198 -13.11 12.58 -9.25
CA PRO A 198 -12.83 11.16 -9.54
C PRO A 198 -11.33 10.86 -9.44
N PHE A 199 -10.99 9.66 -8.97
CA PHE A 199 -9.61 9.17 -8.87
C PHE A 199 -9.37 7.97 -9.78
N GLY A 200 -8.13 7.83 -10.24
CA GLY A 200 -7.68 6.68 -11.03
C GLY A 200 -7.10 5.55 -10.17
N ALA A 201 -6.91 4.38 -10.79
CA ALA A 201 -6.30 3.22 -10.14
C ALA A 201 -4.90 3.51 -9.59
N SER A 202 -4.10 4.31 -10.30
CA SER A 202 -2.76 4.66 -9.83
C SER A 202 -2.80 5.52 -8.57
N GLU A 203 -3.68 6.53 -8.50
CA GLU A 203 -3.77 7.43 -7.34
C GLU A 203 -4.26 6.67 -6.11
N LEU A 204 -5.29 5.83 -6.27
CA LEU A 204 -5.81 4.99 -5.20
C LEU A 204 -4.78 3.97 -4.69
N THR A 205 -4.11 3.26 -5.58
CA THR A 205 -3.12 2.26 -5.18
C THR A 205 -1.95 2.93 -4.48
N THR A 206 -1.49 4.06 -4.99
CA THR A 206 -0.41 4.84 -4.41
C THR A 206 -0.72 5.30 -2.99
N ILE A 207 -1.93 5.81 -2.74
CA ILE A 207 -2.28 6.26 -1.39
C ILE A 207 -2.38 5.09 -0.41
N VAL A 208 -2.92 3.95 -0.85
CA VAL A 208 -3.01 2.73 -0.02
C VAL A 208 -1.61 2.18 0.28
N GLU A 209 -0.76 2.02 -0.74
CA GLU A 209 0.63 1.54 -0.60
C GLU A 209 1.45 2.36 0.40
N LYS A 210 1.28 3.69 0.37
CA LYS A 210 1.96 4.62 1.29
C LYS A 210 1.72 4.28 2.76
N TYR A 211 0.54 3.76 3.10
CA TYR A 211 0.12 3.56 4.49
C TYR A 211 0.15 2.10 4.94
N VAL A 212 -0.20 1.15 4.07
CA VAL A 212 -0.31 -0.27 4.43
C VAL A 212 0.69 -1.17 3.68
N GLY A 213 1.54 -0.60 2.83
CA GLY A 213 2.49 -1.36 2.01
C GLY A 213 1.83 -2.02 0.79
N PHE A 214 2.59 -2.85 0.08
CA PHE A 214 2.13 -3.52 -1.14
C PHE A 214 1.10 -4.61 -0.83
N GLY A 215 0.10 -4.73 -1.70
CA GLY A 215 -0.75 -5.92 -1.72
C GLY A 215 0.02 -7.15 -2.17
N GLN A 216 -0.61 -8.32 -2.03
CA GLN A 216 -0.03 -9.61 -2.38
C GLN A 216 -0.77 -10.20 -3.59
N PRO A 217 -0.47 -9.73 -4.81
CA PRO A 217 -1.18 -10.18 -6.02
C PRO A 217 -0.87 -11.63 -6.37
N ASP A 218 0.28 -12.16 -5.93
CA ASP A 218 0.73 -13.53 -6.19
C ASP A 218 0.39 -14.50 -5.05
N ARG A 219 -0.38 -14.09 -4.04
CA ARG A 219 -0.83 -15.00 -2.98
C ARG A 219 -2.00 -15.83 -3.55
N PRO A 220 -1.88 -17.16 -3.65
CA PRO A 220 -3.01 -18.02 -4.02
C PRO A 220 -4.17 -17.81 -3.04
N ASP A 221 -5.40 -17.98 -3.51
CA ASP A 221 -6.60 -17.78 -2.70
C ASP A 221 -6.46 -18.61 -1.41
N PRO A 222 -6.71 -18.06 -0.21
CA PRO A 222 -6.72 -18.84 1.02
C PRO A 222 -7.55 -20.13 0.93
N GLN A 223 -8.60 -20.16 0.09
CA GLN A 223 -9.38 -21.37 -0.18
C GLN A 223 -8.64 -22.39 -1.07
N GLU A 224 -7.83 -21.94 -2.03
CA GLU A 224 -6.95 -22.80 -2.83
C GLU A 224 -5.81 -23.36 -1.98
N LEU A 225 -5.20 -22.54 -1.11
CA LEU A 225 -4.16 -22.99 -0.17
C LEU A 225 -4.67 -24.02 0.85
N LEU A 226 -5.92 -23.87 1.31
CA LEU A 226 -6.57 -24.85 2.18
C LEU A 226 -6.88 -26.15 1.41
N ALA A 227 -7.26 -26.07 0.13
CA ALA A 227 -7.48 -27.24 -0.71
C ALA A 227 -6.16 -27.98 -0.97
N GLU A 228 -5.10 -27.28 -1.35
CA GLU A 228 -3.75 -27.83 -1.58
C GLU A 228 -3.18 -28.46 -0.29
N ALA A 229 -3.33 -27.81 0.87
CA ALA A 229 -2.86 -28.35 2.15
C ALA A 229 -3.62 -29.61 2.59
N VAL A 230 -4.91 -29.72 2.26
CA VAL A 230 -5.72 -30.92 2.53
C VAL A 230 -5.37 -32.04 1.56
N GLU A 231 -5.06 -31.74 0.30
CA GLU A 231 -4.59 -32.72 -0.68
C GLU A 231 -3.20 -33.27 -0.32
N ASP A 232 -2.26 -32.42 0.11
CA ASP A 232 -0.94 -32.85 0.57
C ASP A 232 -1.00 -33.74 1.83
N GLU A 233 -1.90 -33.49 2.78
CA GLU A 233 -2.10 -34.38 3.94
C GLU A 233 -2.68 -35.75 3.55
N LEU A 234 -3.52 -35.81 2.51
CA LEU A 234 -4.13 -37.06 2.02
C LEU A 234 -3.14 -37.94 1.23
N ASP A 235 -2.18 -37.35 0.51
CA ASP A 235 -1.16 -38.08 -0.26
C ASP A 235 -0.03 -38.65 0.63
N ILE A 236 0.20 -38.07 1.81
CA ILE A 236 1.17 -38.58 2.80
C ILE A 236 0.70 -39.91 3.42
N ASP A 237 -0.61 -40.12 3.54
CA ASP A 237 -1.18 -41.34 4.15
C ASP A 237 -1.20 -42.55 3.18
N LEU A 238 -1.29 -42.28 1.86
CA LEU A 238 -1.25 -43.31 0.81
C LEU A 238 0.14 -43.87 0.55
N THR A 239 1.20 -43.09 0.81
CA THR A 239 2.59 -43.54 0.60
C THR A 239 3.18 -44.33 1.79
N GLN A 240 2.63 -44.19 3.00
CA GLN A 240 3.06 -44.99 4.16
C GLN A 240 2.45 -46.41 4.23
N SER A 241 1.35 -46.68 3.51
CA SER A 241 0.68 -48.00 3.55
C SER A 241 1.24 -49.04 2.57
N ALA A 242 2.19 -48.68 1.68
CA ALA A 242 2.69 -49.56 0.62
C ALA A 242 4.02 -50.30 0.91
N SER A 243 4.59 -50.23 2.12
CA SER A 243 5.95 -50.78 2.40
C SER A 243 6.02 -52.06 3.26
N VAL A 244 4.90 -52.71 3.58
CA VAL A 244 4.91 -53.97 4.37
C VAL A 244 4.25 -55.11 3.59
N SER A 245 4.92 -55.63 2.56
CA SER A 245 4.76 -57.02 2.11
C SER A 245 5.71 -57.33 0.96
N SER A 246 6.93 -57.78 1.29
CA SER A 246 7.61 -58.84 0.53
C SER A 246 8.96 -59.16 1.15
N ARG A 247 9.02 -60.29 1.84
CA ARG A 247 10.10 -61.28 1.70
C ARG A 247 9.69 -62.60 2.37
N PRO A 248 10.21 -63.72 1.85
CA PRO A 248 9.51 -65.00 1.75
C PRO A 248 9.44 -65.79 3.05
#